data_AF-A0A5N7U5S4-F1
#
_entry.id   AF-A0A5N7U5S4-F1
#
_cell.length_a   1.000
_cell.length_b   1.000
_cell.length_c   1.000
_cell.angle_alpha   90.00
_cell.angle_beta   90.00
_cell.angle_gamma   90.00
#
_symmetry.space_group_name_H-M   'P 1'
#
loop_
_entity.id
_entity.type
_entity.pdbx_description
1 polymer ?
#
loop_
_entity_poly.entity_id
_entity_poly.type
_entity_poly.pdbx_seq_one_letter_code
_entity_poly.pdbx_strand_id
1 'polypeptide(L)'
;MRKNILCISFIISIASINAQVKLYNTTLPYFNKAKLVKPAKTVRNVNRFTNRPINIIEYNSMGQLHGVNIEYRNDSSVGLIRYYHNNTLVYSAQPFMNGNTMERIYNYSDNGSYDGTQIYTYLDGNNKWITTKNVFSNGRLIGIDDKLKFPQYTVNFNDGKLNGEFYFYDSLHCSCYYYGNAIDGKIKKIMQLDILDDLSFKHKVYVFNDKSIKSTFYVPYRNAIVEDIEITNTPVIVENNNVHLANDNLRIVFDKQLDWMQALMQKSIDSSYNADVEKIDLSDATFGAPSSVTIPQNKH
;
A
#
# COMPACT_ATOMS: atom_id res chain seq x y z
N MET A 1 1.28 59.54 12.43
CA MET A 1 1.72 58.26 13.04
C MET A 1 0.52 57.51 13.60
N ARG A 2 -0.07 56.57 12.84
CA ARG A 2 -0.91 55.44 13.33
C ARG A 2 -1.21 54.55 12.12
N LYS A 3 -0.88 53.25 12.21
CA LYS A 3 -1.16 52.26 11.17
C LYS A 3 -2.54 51.66 11.43
N ASN A 4 -3.47 51.77 10.47
CA ASN A 4 -4.64 50.90 10.44
C ASN A 4 -4.27 49.66 9.63
N ILE A 5 -3.85 48.60 10.33
CA ILE A 5 -3.70 47.27 9.72
C ILE A 5 -5.09 46.64 9.74
N LEU A 6 -5.71 46.48 8.56
CA LEU A 6 -6.93 45.70 8.45
C LEU A 6 -6.61 44.23 8.72
N CYS A 7 -7.39 43.59 9.59
CA CYS A 7 -7.31 42.15 9.83
C CYS A 7 -7.86 41.34 8.64
N ILE A 8 -7.71 40.01 8.79
CA ILE A 8 -8.36 38.92 8.04
C ILE A 8 -7.56 38.41 6.83
N SER A 9 -6.77 37.37 7.10
CA SER A 9 -6.77 36.17 6.27
C SER A 9 -6.79 34.94 7.19
N PHE A 10 -7.95 34.28 7.23
CA PHE A 10 -8.16 33.03 7.94
C PHE A 10 -7.32 31.94 7.26
N ILE A 11 -6.25 31.46 7.91
CA ILE A 11 -5.65 30.16 7.56
C ILE A 11 -6.28 29.12 8.47
N ILE A 12 -7.38 28.51 8.00
CA ILE A 12 -7.84 27.25 8.58
C ILE A 12 -6.80 26.20 8.18
N SER A 13 -5.83 25.95 9.04
CA SER A 13 -5.02 24.74 8.98
C SER A 13 -5.93 23.55 9.30
N ILE A 14 -6.62 23.04 8.27
CA ILE A 14 -7.35 21.78 8.34
C ILE A 14 -6.30 20.66 8.45
N ALA A 15 -5.76 20.49 9.66
CA ALA A 15 -5.30 19.19 10.08
C ALA A 15 -6.51 18.27 10.01
N SER A 16 -6.51 17.36 9.04
CA SER A 16 -7.54 16.33 8.89
C SER A 16 -7.44 15.34 10.06
N ILE A 17 -8.03 15.72 11.19
CA ILE A 17 -8.21 14.84 12.34
C ILE A 17 -9.07 13.67 11.87
N ASN A 18 -8.44 12.52 11.62
CA ASN A 18 -9.12 11.31 11.19
C ASN A 18 -10.15 10.91 12.25
N ALA A 19 -11.43 11.17 11.96
CA ALA A 19 -12.48 11.20 12.95
C ALA A 19 -12.86 9.79 13.42
N GLN A 20 -12.26 9.34 14.51
CA GLN A 20 -12.55 8.04 15.12
C GLN A 20 -14.05 7.90 15.45
N VAL A 21 -14.60 6.71 15.21
CA VAL A 21 -15.98 6.35 15.59
C VAL A 21 -15.93 5.56 16.89
N LYS A 22 -16.91 5.72 17.78
CA LYS A 22 -17.04 4.90 18.99
C LYS A 22 -18.36 4.12 18.94
N LEU A 23 -18.28 2.79 18.96
CA LEU A 23 -19.41 1.85 18.95
C LEU A 23 -19.18 0.79 20.02
N TYR A 24 -20.19 0.50 20.86
CA TYR A 24 -20.08 -0.48 21.95
C TYR A 24 -18.84 -0.32 22.84
N ASN A 25 -18.54 0.94 23.21
CA ASN A 25 -17.34 1.38 23.92
C ASN A 25 -15.99 1.16 23.22
N THR A 26 -15.98 0.57 22.04
CA THR A 26 -14.79 0.32 21.21
C THR A 26 -14.61 1.45 20.21
N THR A 27 -13.36 1.86 19.94
CA THR A 27 -13.04 2.83 18.88
C THR A 27 -12.79 2.11 17.55
N LEU A 28 -13.29 2.68 16.46
CA LEU A 28 -12.94 2.34 15.09
C LEU A 28 -12.02 3.46 14.55
N PRO A 29 -10.71 3.42 14.84
CA PRO A 29 -9.76 4.39 14.34
C PRO A 29 -9.64 4.32 12.81
N TYR A 30 -9.54 5.50 12.18
CA TYR A 30 -9.46 5.70 10.73
C TYR A 30 -10.67 5.21 9.91
N PHE A 31 -11.77 4.81 10.54
CA PHE A 31 -13.01 4.46 9.85
C PHE A 31 -13.86 5.71 9.51
N ASN A 32 -14.40 5.77 8.30
CA ASN A 32 -15.21 6.90 7.84
C ASN A 32 -16.64 6.83 8.40
N LYS A 33 -17.05 7.82 9.20
CA LYS A 33 -18.42 7.94 9.76
C LYS A 33 -19.53 7.98 8.69
N ALA A 34 -19.23 8.44 7.48
CA ALA A 34 -20.20 8.44 6.38
C ALA A 34 -20.47 7.03 5.81
N LYS A 35 -19.59 6.05 6.08
CA LYS A 35 -19.78 4.62 5.76
C LYS A 35 -20.50 3.86 6.90
N LEU A 36 -21.14 4.54 7.85
CA LEU A 36 -21.95 3.88 8.88
C LEU A 36 -23.34 3.53 8.32
N VAL A 37 -23.72 2.27 8.42
CA VAL A 37 -25.08 1.78 8.17
C VAL A 37 -25.90 1.64 9.45
N LYS A 38 -27.23 1.60 9.25
CA LYS A 38 -28.20 1.30 10.30
C LYS A 38 -28.51 -0.20 10.31
N PRO A 39 -28.14 -0.95 11.36
CA PRO A 39 -28.52 -2.36 11.48
C PRO A 39 -30.02 -2.51 11.78
N ALA A 40 -30.57 -3.67 11.47
CA ALA A 40 -31.93 -4.06 11.86
C ALA A 40 -31.94 -4.87 13.18
N LYS A 41 -30.85 -5.59 13.48
CA LYS A 41 -30.72 -6.43 14.68
C LYS A 41 -29.29 -6.46 15.19
N THR A 42 -29.13 -6.32 16.51
CA THR A 42 -27.86 -6.57 17.20
C THR A 42 -27.97 -7.84 18.04
N VAL A 43 -26.99 -8.73 17.94
CA VAL A 43 -26.82 -9.92 18.78
C VAL A 43 -25.59 -9.70 19.66
N ARG A 44 -25.74 -9.88 20.97
CA ARG A 44 -24.63 -9.82 21.94
C ARG A 44 -24.53 -11.15 22.65
N ASN A 45 -23.47 -11.91 22.39
CA ASN A 45 -23.22 -13.17 23.07
C ASN A 45 -22.32 -12.96 24.29
N VAL A 46 -22.67 -13.61 25.39
CA VAL A 46 -21.91 -13.61 26.64
C VAL A 46 -21.59 -15.04 27.07
N ASN A 47 -20.47 -15.22 27.75
CA ASN A 47 -20.10 -16.50 28.35
C ASN A 47 -21.06 -16.81 29.52
N ARG A 48 -21.70 -17.98 29.48
CA ARG A 48 -22.73 -18.36 30.48
C ARG A 48 -22.19 -18.51 31.91
N PHE A 49 -20.90 -18.79 32.07
CA PHE A 49 -20.27 -19.00 33.38
C PHE A 49 -19.67 -17.71 33.96
N THR A 50 -19.09 -16.85 33.12
CA THR A 50 -18.39 -15.63 33.57
C THR A 50 -19.17 -14.33 33.31
N ASN A 51 -20.28 -14.41 32.58
CA ASN A 51 -21.09 -13.27 32.08
C ASN A 51 -20.29 -12.23 31.26
N ARG A 52 -19.08 -12.58 30.82
CA ARG A 52 -18.21 -11.71 30.00
C ARG A 52 -18.70 -11.71 28.55
N PRO A 53 -18.59 -10.58 27.81
CA PRO A 53 -18.89 -10.56 26.38
C PRO A 53 -17.96 -11.49 25.61
N ILE A 54 -18.50 -12.24 24.67
CA ILE A 54 -17.75 -13.05 23.69
C ILE A 54 -17.72 -12.33 22.35
N ASN A 55 -18.89 -11.90 21.86
CA ASN A 55 -18.97 -11.07 20.67
C ASN A 55 -20.22 -10.19 20.62
N ILE A 56 -20.17 -9.19 19.74
CA ILE A 56 -21.30 -8.38 19.30
C ILE A 56 -21.36 -8.50 17.78
N ILE A 57 -22.54 -8.73 17.21
CA ILE A 57 -22.74 -8.91 15.78
C ILE A 57 -24.01 -8.17 15.34
N GLU A 58 -23.91 -7.35 14.30
CA GLU A 58 -25.01 -6.59 13.71
C GLU A 58 -25.44 -7.15 12.35
N TYR A 59 -26.75 -7.16 12.13
CA TYR A 59 -27.39 -7.73 10.94
C TYR A 59 -28.42 -6.78 10.32
N ASN A 60 -28.60 -6.88 9.00
CA ASN A 60 -29.72 -6.26 8.29
C ASN A 60 -31.01 -7.12 8.41
N SER A 61 -32.11 -6.65 7.83
CA SER A 61 -33.41 -7.34 7.86
C SER A 61 -33.41 -8.70 7.15
N MET A 62 -32.43 -8.96 6.28
CA MET A 62 -32.24 -10.23 5.58
C MET A 62 -31.32 -11.20 6.35
N GLY A 63 -30.85 -10.84 7.55
CA GLY A 63 -29.96 -11.67 8.36
C GLY A 63 -28.50 -11.70 7.88
N GLN A 64 -28.10 -10.78 7.00
CA GLN A 64 -26.70 -10.62 6.57
C GLN A 64 -25.95 -9.69 7.53
N LEU A 65 -24.64 -9.89 7.70
CA LEU A 65 -23.76 -9.02 8.48
C LEU A 65 -23.82 -7.59 7.91
N HIS A 66 -24.19 -6.63 8.74
CA HIS A 66 -24.42 -5.25 8.32
C HIS A 66 -24.32 -4.33 9.55
N GLY A 67 -23.18 -3.65 9.71
CA GLY A 67 -22.77 -3.00 10.95
C GLY A 67 -21.51 -3.63 11.55
N VAL A 68 -21.30 -3.51 12.86
CA VAL A 68 -20.12 -4.07 13.55
C VAL A 68 -20.21 -5.58 13.78
N ASN A 69 -19.03 -6.21 13.75
CA ASN A 69 -18.74 -7.49 14.36
C ASN A 69 -17.52 -7.30 15.27
N ILE A 70 -17.69 -7.48 16.59
CA ILE A 70 -16.63 -7.31 17.59
C ILE A 70 -16.45 -8.65 18.29
N GLU A 71 -15.25 -9.19 18.27
CA GLU A 71 -14.85 -10.39 19.01
C GLU A 71 -14.03 -9.96 20.22
N TYR A 72 -14.32 -10.54 21.39
CA TYR A 72 -13.62 -10.29 22.65
C TYR A 72 -12.77 -11.49 23.05
N ARG A 73 -11.63 -11.22 23.69
CA ARG A 73 -10.75 -12.25 24.28
C ARG A 73 -11.31 -12.73 25.63
N ASN A 74 -10.74 -13.81 26.17
CA ASN A 74 -11.12 -14.38 27.47
C ASN A 74 -10.99 -13.39 28.66
N ASP A 75 -10.09 -12.41 28.54
CA ASP A 75 -9.91 -11.31 29.50
C ASP A 75 -10.97 -10.19 29.36
N SER A 76 -11.86 -10.26 28.37
CA SER A 76 -12.85 -9.23 27.95
C SER A 76 -12.26 -8.01 27.23
N SER A 77 -10.97 -7.99 26.91
CA SER A 77 -10.42 -7.04 25.94
C SER A 77 -10.97 -7.32 24.55
N VAL A 78 -11.05 -6.29 23.71
CA VAL A 78 -11.40 -6.46 22.30
C VAL A 78 -10.28 -7.26 21.64
N GLY A 79 -10.62 -8.37 20.98
CA GLY A 79 -9.69 -9.20 20.22
C GLY A 79 -9.59 -8.78 18.77
N LEU A 80 -10.73 -8.49 18.15
CA LEU A 80 -10.86 -8.13 16.74
C LEU A 80 -12.13 -7.32 16.50
N ILE A 81 -12.03 -6.32 15.63
CA ILE A 81 -13.13 -5.46 15.21
C ILE A 81 -13.27 -5.62 13.70
N ARG A 82 -14.49 -5.84 13.21
CA ARG A 82 -14.83 -5.82 11.79
C ARG A 82 -16.06 -4.95 11.56
N TYR A 83 -16.19 -4.36 10.38
CA TYR A 83 -17.41 -3.68 9.94
C TYR A 83 -17.83 -4.22 8.58
N TYR A 84 -19.13 -4.44 8.40
CA TYR A 84 -19.70 -5.10 7.25
C TYR A 84 -20.82 -4.29 6.58
N HIS A 85 -20.90 -4.37 5.25
CA HIS A 85 -22.04 -3.98 4.43
C HIS A 85 -22.57 -5.22 3.69
N ASN A 86 -23.73 -5.75 4.09
CA ASN A 86 -24.40 -6.85 3.38
C ASN A 86 -23.48 -8.07 3.15
N ASN A 87 -22.80 -8.53 4.21
CA ASN A 87 -21.71 -9.52 4.22
C ASN A 87 -20.35 -9.10 3.61
N THR A 88 -20.23 -7.97 2.90
CA THR A 88 -18.91 -7.45 2.46
C THR A 88 -18.17 -6.82 3.64
N LEU A 89 -16.93 -7.25 3.88
CA LEU A 89 -16.03 -6.63 4.86
C LEU A 89 -15.54 -5.27 4.34
N VAL A 90 -15.84 -4.18 5.07
CA VAL A 90 -15.40 -2.82 4.71
C VAL A 90 -14.38 -2.23 5.69
N TYR A 91 -14.18 -2.88 6.84
CA TYR A 91 -13.16 -2.50 7.83
C TYR A 91 -12.75 -3.68 8.69
N SER A 92 -11.47 -3.75 9.06
CA SER A 92 -10.95 -4.68 10.07
C SER A 92 -9.91 -3.97 10.94
N ALA A 93 -9.94 -4.18 12.26
CA ALA A 93 -8.91 -3.68 13.16
C ALA A 93 -8.64 -4.64 14.31
N GLN A 94 -7.36 -4.91 14.55
CA GLN A 94 -6.85 -5.81 15.57
C GLN A 94 -6.05 -4.99 16.60
N PRO A 95 -6.50 -4.86 17.86
CA PRO A 95 -5.71 -4.30 18.94
C PRO A 95 -4.68 -5.29 19.48
N PHE A 96 -3.60 -4.79 20.07
CA PHE A 96 -2.68 -5.63 20.85
C PHE A 96 -3.37 -6.33 22.03
N MET A 97 -2.79 -7.42 22.51
CA MET A 97 -3.18 -8.01 23.79
C MET A 97 -2.95 -6.99 24.92
N ASN A 98 -3.96 -6.81 25.77
CA ASN A 98 -3.93 -5.91 26.94
C ASN A 98 -3.72 -4.41 26.64
N GLY A 99 -4.00 -3.92 25.42
CA GLY A 99 -3.79 -2.52 25.05
C GLY A 99 -4.88 -1.90 24.19
N ASN A 100 -4.96 -0.57 24.21
CA ASN A 100 -5.80 0.23 23.29
C ASN A 100 -5.09 0.54 21.96
N THR A 101 -3.81 0.19 21.84
CA THR A 101 -3.01 0.34 20.61
C THR A 101 -3.47 -0.66 19.57
N MET A 102 -3.70 -0.20 18.34
CA MET A 102 -3.99 -1.10 17.21
C MET A 102 -2.71 -1.70 16.65
N GLU A 103 -2.64 -3.03 16.60
CA GLU A 103 -1.63 -3.80 15.89
C GLU A 103 -1.83 -3.63 14.38
N ARG A 104 -3.06 -3.82 13.88
CA ARG A 104 -3.39 -3.73 12.46
C ARG A 104 -4.72 -3.01 12.24
N ILE A 105 -4.83 -2.23 11.17
CA ILE A 105 -6.08 -1.62 10.69
C ILE A 105 -6.13 -1.76 9.17
N TYR A 106 -7.31 -2.07 8.65
CA TYR A 106 -7.63 -2.19 7.23
C TYR A 106 -8.94 -1.48 6.94
N ASN A 107 -8.97 -0.71 5.86
CA ASN A 107 -10.21 -0.17 5.30
C ASN A 107 -10.37 -0.68 3.88
N TYR A 108 -11.61 -1.05 3.53
CA TYR A 108 -11.99 -1.53 2.21
C TYR A 108 -13.20 -0.74 1.68
N SER A 109 -13.44 -0.87 0.39
CA SER A 109 -14.65 -0.42 -0.31
C SER A 109 -15.63 -1.59 -0.45
N ASP A 110 -16.86 -1.30 -0.87
CA ASP A 110 -17.95 -2.29 -0.97
C ASP A 110 -17.70 -3.41 -2.00
N ASN A 111 -16.65 -3.30 -2.83
CA ASN A 111 -16.19 -4.36 -3.75
C ASN A 111 -15.01 -5.19 -3.20
N GLY A 112 -14.58 -4.96 -1.95
CA GLY A 112 -13.44 -5.66 -1.32
C GLY A 112 -12.05 -5.07 -1.61
N SER A 113 -11.95 -4.03 -2.44
CA SER A 113 -10.69 -3.31 -2.71
C SER A 113 -10.27 -2.43 -1.52
N TYR A 114 -8.98 -2.33 -1.23
CA TYR A 114 -8.46 -1.42 -0.19
C TYR A 114 -8.83 0.04 -0.45
N ASP A 115 -9.41 0.72 0.52
CA ASP A 115 -9.91 2.09 0.35
C ASP A 115 -9.91 2.82 1.70
N GLY A 116 -9.08 3.84 1.85
CA GLY A 116 -8.84 4.53 3.12
C GLY A 116 -7.42 4.27 3.64
N THR A 117 -7.28 3.86 4.90
CA THR A 117 -5.96 3.68 5.55
C THR A 117 -5.73 2.23 5.94
N GLN A 118 -4.55 1.68 5.63
CA GLN A 118 -3.98 0.53 6.30
C GLN A 118 -2.94 0.98 7.33
N ILE A 119 -2.92 0.36 8.51
CA ILE A 119 -1.92 0.67 9.55
C ILE A 119 -1.35 -0.62 10.13
N TYR A 120 -0.05 -0.63 10.37
CA TYR A 120 0.68 -1.66 11.10
C TYR A 120 1.46 -0.99 12.20
N THR A 121 1.29 -1.48 13.42
CA THR A 121 2.12 -1.08 14.56
C THR A 121 2.92 -2.28 15.01
N TYR A 122 4.19 -2.07 15.35
CA TYR A 122 5.10 -3.13 15.76
C TYR A 122 6.21 -2.62 16.68
N LEU A 123 6.89 -3.55 17.36
CA LEU A 123 8.14 -3.26 18.06
C LEU A 123 9.32 -3.45 17.09
N ASP A 124 10.20 -2.45 16.99
CA ASP A 124 11.50 -2.61 16.33
C ASP A 124 12.47 -3.45 17.19
N GLY A 125 13.68 -3.70 16.65
CA GLY A 125 14.75 -4.38 17.38
C GLY A 125 15.25 -3.64 18.64
N ASN A 126 14.76 -2.44 18.92
CA ASN A 126 15.07 -1.62 20.11
C ASN A 126 13.87 -1.56 21.09
N ASN A 127 12.83 -2.39 20.90
CA ASN A 127 11.58 -2.36 21.65
C ASN A 127 10.83 -1.02 21.59
N LYS A 128 10.97 -0.25 20.50
CA LYS A 128 10.20 0.96 20.24
C LYS A 128 9.01 0.66 19.35
N TRP A 129 7.86 1.24 19.69
CA TRP A 129 6.67 1.20 18.84
C TRP A 129 6.90 2.01 17.56
N ILE A 130 6.95 1.30 16.43
CA ILE A 130 6.92 1.85 15.08
C ILE A 130 5.50 1.67 14.54
N THR A 131 5.02 2.65 13.79
CA THR A 131 3.75 2.56 13.06
C THR A 131 3.99 2.95 11.61
N THR A 132 3.58 2.09 10.68
CA THR A 132 3.56 2.36 9.24
C THR A 132 2.12 2.56 8.79
N LYS A 133 1.86 3.65 8.08
CA LYS A 133 0.53 4.05 7.61
C LYS A 133 0.52 4.13 6.08
N ASN A 134 -0.20 3.23 5.43
CA ASN A 134 -0.38 3.23 3.98
C ASN A 134 -1.77 3.75 3.62
N VAL A 135 -1.86 4.71 2.71
CA VAL A 135 -3.11 5.34 2.31
C VAL A 135 -3.48 4.86 0.90
N PHE A 136 -4.68 4.31 0.77
CA PHE A 136 -5.22 3.76 -0.46
C PHE A 136 -6.49 4.52 -0.89
N SER A 137 -6.74 4.57 -2.19
CA SER A 137 -7.97 5.12 -2.78
C SER A 137 -8.37 4.23 -3.96
N ASN A 138 -9.57 3.66 -3.92
CA ASN A 138 -10.07 2.71 -4.93
C ASN A 138 -9.05 1.59 -5.26
N GLY A 139 -8.49 0.96 -4.23
CA GLY A 139 -7.47 -0.08 -4.35
C GLY A 139 -6.03 0.43 -4.48
N ARG A 140 -5.84 1.60 -5.09
CA ARG A 140 -4.53 2.15 -5.42
C ARG A 140 -3.85 2.78 -4.22
N LEU A 141 -2.59 2.45 -3.96
CA LEU A 141 -1.76 3.18 -3.00
C LEU A 141 -1.56 4.63 -3.49
N ILE A 142 -1.70 5.60 -2.58
CA ILE A 142 -1.54 7.03 -2.84
C ILE A 142 -0.60 7.72 -1.85
N GLY A 143 -0.17 7.05 -0.77
CA GLY A 143 0.89 7.55 0.09
C GLY A 143 1.27 6.65 1.27
N ILE A 144 2.40 6.99 1.90
CA ILE A 144 3.02 6.27 3.03
C ILE A 144 3.46 7.28 4.09
N ASP A 145 3.07 7.04 5.35
CA ASP A 145 3.40 7.83 6.56
C ASP A 145 3.12 9.34 6.44
N ASP A 146 2.25 9.74 5.52
CA ASP A 146 2.05 11.13 5.08
C ASP A 146 3.31 11.84 4.51
N LYS A 147 4.44 11.12 4.41
CA LYS A 147 5.75 11.57 3.91
C LYS A 147 5.90 11.36 2.40
N LEU A 148 5.50 10.18 1.92
CA LEU A 148 5.49 9.84 0.51
C LEU A 148 4.06 9.99 0.01
N LYS A 149 3.88 10.71 -1.10
CA LYS A 149 2.63 10.80 -1.84
C LYS A 149 2.93 10.37 -3.26
N PHE A 150 2.10 9.49 -3.80
CA PHE A 150 2.26 9.03 -5.17
C PHE A 150 1.26 9.74 -6.08
N PRO A 151 1.64 10.06 -7.34
CA PRO A 151 0.73 10.66 -8.30
C PRO A 151 -0.35 9.66 -8.75
N GLN A 152 -1.16 10.07 -9.73
CA GLN A 152 -1.95 9.10 -10.52
C GLN A 152 -1.02 8.20 -11.35
N TYR A 153 -1.58 7.31 -12.17
CA TYR A 153 -0.77 6.42 -13.02
C TYR A 153 0.02 7.30 -13.99
N THR A 154 1.33 7.13 -14.01
CA THR A 154 2.22 8.01 -14.77
C THR A 154 3.34 7.16 -15.34
N VAL A 155 3.38 7.07 -16.67
CA VAL A 155 4.55 6.61 -17.41
C VAL A 155 4.62 7.49 -18.65
N ASN A 156 5.68 8.28 -18.78
CA ASN A 156 5.81 9.28 -19.84
C ASN A 156 7.03 8.97 -20.71
N PHE A 157 6.90 9.21 -22.01
CA PHE A 157 7.99 9.10 -22.96
C PHE A 157 8.29 10.46 -23.61
N ASN A 158 9.56 10.78 -23.77
CA ASN A 158 10.03 11.90 -24.59
C ASN A 158 10.92 11.34 -25.70
N ASP A 159 10.66 11.70 -26.96
CA ASP A 159 11.32 11.10 -28.13
C ASP A 159 11.34 9.56 -28.11
N GLY A 160 10.23 8.98 -27.63
CA GLY A 160 10.06 7.54 -27.45
C GLY A 160 10.88 6.91 -26.30
N LYS A 161 11.56 7.68 -25.45
CA LYS A 161 12.37 7.19 -24.32
C LYS A 161 11.72 7.55 -22.98
N LEU A 162 11.72 6.64 -22.01
CA LEU A 162 11.11 6.86 -20.69
C LEU A 162 11.72 8.10 -20.01
N ASN A 163 10.90 9.08 -19.64
CA ASN A 163 11.40 10.37 -19.16
C ASN A 163 10.51 10.99 -18.07
N GLY A 164 11.15 11.57 -17.04
CA GLY A 164 10.48 12.16 -15.89
C GLY A 164 10.17 11.15 -14.78
N GLU A 165 9.26 11.52 -13.87
CA GLU A 165 8.75 10.59 -12.85
C GLU A 165 7.81 9.54 -13.45
N PHE A 166 7.84 8.33 -12.90
CA PHE A 166 6.88 7.27 -13.21
C PHE A 166 6.32 6.63 -11.94
N TYR A 167 5.06 6.21 -12.01
CA TYR A 167 4.36 5.50 -10.95
C TYR A 167 3.27 4.57 -11.49
N PHE A 168 3.41 3.27 -11.22
CA PHE A 168 2.47 2.22 -11.66
C PHE A 168 2.37 1.06 -10.66
N TYR A 169 1.43 0.15 -10.91
CA TYR A 169 1.18 -1.06 -10.14
C TYR A 169 1.32 -2.28 -11.05
N ASP A 170 2.04 -3.30 -10.60
CA ASP A 170 2.17 -4.60 -11.27
C ASP A 170 1.44 -5.65 -10.43
N SER A 171 0.20 -5.94 -10.83
CA SER A 171 -0.67 -6.94 -10.19
C SER A 171 -0.29 -8.38 -10.53
N LEU A 172 0.47 -8.60 -11.61
CA LEU A 172 0.62 -9.92 -12.24
C LEU A 172 1.88 -10.67 -11.80
N HIS A 173 3.00 -9.97 -11.56
CA HIS A 173 4.27 -10.61 -11.18
C HIS A 173 4.54 -10.58 -9.69
N CYS A 174 4.26 -9.44 -9.07
CA CYS A 174 4.70 -9.13 -7.70
C CYS A 174 3.59 -8.59 -6.80
N SER A 175 2.42 -8.23 -7.35
CA SER A 175 1.41 -7.42 -6.65
C SER A 175 2.02 -6.18 -5.98
N CYS A 176 2.96 -5.53 -6.68
CA CYS A 176 3.84 -4.50 -6.13
C CYS A 176 3.72 -3.16 -6.87
N TYR A 177 4.07 -2.07 -6.18
CA TYR A 177 4.08 -0.73 -6.75
C TYR A 177 5.48 -0.31 -7.15
N TYR A 178 5.61 0.29 -8.34
CA TYR A 178 6.86 0.89 -8.81
C TYR A 178 6.73 2.41 -8.85
N TYR A 179 7.63 3.12 -8.18
CA TYR A 179 7.79 4.58 -8.24
C TYR A 179 9.24 4.94 -8.53
N GLY A 180 9.49 5.83 -9.50
CA GLY A 180 10.86 6.19 -9.85
C GLY A 180 10.96 7.41 -10.76
N ASN A 181 12.16 7.64 -11.27
CA ASN A 181 12.41 8.66 -12.29
C ASN A 181 13.46 8.19 -13.30
N ALA A 182 13.29 8.61 -14.56
CA ALA A 182 14.20 8.36 -15.66
C ALA A 182 14.55 9.66 -16.40
N ILE A 183 15.69 9.65 -17.09
CA ILE A 183 16.15 10.71 -17.99
C ILE A 183 16.68 10.03 -19.26
N ASP A 184 16.20 10.44 -20.43
CA ASP A 184 16.57 9.87 -21.74
C ASP A 184 16.46 8.33 -21.79
N GLY A 185 15.43 7.77 -21.14
CA GLY A 185 15.16 6.33 -21.04
C GLY A 185 15.99 5.60 -19.99
N LYS A 186 17.01 6.24 -19.39
CA LYS A 186 17.82 5.65 -18.31
C LYS A 186 17.19 5.93 -16.95
N ILE A 187 16.84 4.88 -16.22
CA ILE A 187 16.39 4.99 -14.83
C ILE A 187 17.51 5.57 -13.96
N LYS A 188 17.18 6.58 -13.15
CA LYS A 188 18.07 7.18 -12.15
C LYS A 188 17.70 6.77 -10.73
N LYS A 189 16.42 6.50 -10.49
CA LYS A 189 15.92 5.90 -9.24
C LYS A 189 14.68 5.07 -9.54
N ILE A 190 14.56 3.93 -8.89
CA ILE A 190 13.32 3.14 -8.85
C ILE A 190 13.14 2.56 -7.45
N MET A 191 11.91 2.60 -6.96
CA MET A 191 11.46 1.96 -5.74
C MET A 191 10.38 0.98 -6.12
N GLN A 192 10.60 -0.28 -5.78
CA GLN A 192 9.59 -1.33 -5.76
C GLN A 192 9.06 -1.48 -4.34
N LEU A 193 7.76 -1.64 -4.20
CA LEU A 193 7.06 -1.83 -2.94
C LEU A 193 6.20 -3.09 -3.04
N ASP A 194 6.72 -4.22 -2.58
CA ASP A 194 5.95 -5.45 -2.46
C ASP A 194 5.04 -5.35 -1.23
N ILE A 195 3.79 -5.79 -1.34
CA ILE A 195 2.89 -6.04 -0.20
C ILE A 195 2.90 -7.56 0.02
N LEU A 196 3.30 -8.00 1.21
CA LEU A 196 3.41 -9.42 1.55
C LEU A 196 2.06 -9.99 2.00
N ASP A 197 1.90 -11.32 2.07
CA ASP A 197 0.63 -11.97 2.43
C ASP A 197 0.16 -11.69 3.87
N ASP A 198 1.10 -11.44 4.79
CA ASP A 198 0.81 -10.98 6.16
C ASP A 198 0.47 -9.47 6.21
N LEU A 199 0.48 -8.85 5.03
CA LEU A 199 0.19 -7.45 4.70
C LEU A 199 1.25 -6.47 5.23
N SER A 200 2.41 -6.98 5.65
CA SER A 200 3.62 -6.19 5.83
C SER A 200 4.21 -5.78 4.47
N PHE A 201 5.13 -4.82 4.46
CA PHE A 201 5.64 -4.19 3.24
C PHE A 201 7.10 -4.58 2.99
N LYS A 202 7.54 -4.48 1.74
CA LYS A 202 8.91 -4.75 1.37
C LYS A 202 9.37 -3.70 0.37
N HIS A 203 10.10 -2.71 0.87
CA HIS A 203 10.58 -1.59 0.07
C HIS A 203 11.97 -1.93 -0.46
N LYS A 204 12.11 -1.96 -1.78
CA LYS A 204 13.36 -2.14 -2.52
C LYS A 204 13.64 -0.83 -3.26
N VAL A 205 14.55 0.00 -2.76
CA VAL A 205 14.93 1.28 -3.37
C VAL A 205 16.29 1.15 -4.03
N TYR A 206 16.35 1.40 -5.33
CA TYR A 206 17.57 1.29 -6.14
C TYR A 206 17.87 2.67 -6.73
N VAL A 207 19.04 3.21 -6.39
CA VAL A 207 19.53 4.50 -6.88
C VAL A 207 20.68 4.25 -7.85
N PHE A 208 20.47 4.61 -9.10
CA PHE A 208 21.40 4.37 -10.20
C PHE A 208 22.28 5.60 -10.37
N ASN A 209 23.59 5.42 -10.18
CA ASN A 209 24.59 6.33 -10.72
C ASN A 209 25.27 5.67 -11.93
N ASP A 210 26.15 6.38 -12.63
CA ASP A 210 26.71 5.89 -13.90
C ASP A 210 27.75 4.74 -13.74
N LYS A 211 27.96 4.20 -12.53
CA LYS A 211 28.91 3.11 -12.21
C LYS A 211 28.38 2.06 -11.24
N SER A 212 27.44 2.40 -10.37
CA SER A 212 26.86 1.46 -9.40
C SER A 212 25.38 1.74 -9.12
N ILE A 213 24.70 0.72 -8.62
CA ILE A 213 23.39 0.83 -8.01
C ILE A 213 23.55 0.70 -6.50
N LYS A 214 23.02 1.68 -5.77
CA LYS A 214 22.80 1.55 -4.33
C LYS A 214 21.41 0.97 -4.10
N SER A 215 21.35 -0.28 -3.63
CA SER A 215 20.14 -0.93 -3.15
C SER A 215 19.93 -0.62 -1.67
N THR A 216 18.71 -0.31 -1.28
CA THR A 216 18.29 -0.22 0.12
C THR A 216 16.98 -0.98 0.30
N PHE A 217 17.01 -1.90 1.25
CA PHE A 217 15.98 -2.88 1.49
C PHE A 217 15.38 -2.71 2.88
N TYR A 218 14.06 -2.59 2.95
CA TYR A 218 13.32 -2.51 4.21
C TYR A 218 12.21 -3.55 4.25
N VAL A 219 12.11 -4.25 5.38
CA VAL A 219 10.93 -5.02 5.79
C VAL A 219 10.56 -4.48 7.18
N PRO A 220 9.26 -4.34 7.51
CA PRO A 220 8.82 -4.21 8.89
C PRO A 220 9.52 -5.23 9.79
N TYR A 221 9.69 -4.88 11.07
CA TYR A 221 10.41 -5.69 12.05
C TYR A 221 11.91 -5.93 11.74
N ARG A 222 12.51 -5.39 10.66
CA ARG A 222 13.94 -5.54 10.34
C ARG A 222 14.63 -4.19 10.11
N ASN A 223 15.93 -4.16 10.40
CA ASN A 223 16.79 -3.04 10.03
C ASN A 223 16.94 -2.94 8.51
N ALA A 224 17.25 -1.75 8.02
CA ALA A 224 17.59 -1.53 6.62
C ALA A 224 18.81 -2.39 6.23
N ILE A 225 18.70 -3.15 5.14
CA ILE A 225 19.86 -3.79 4.50
C ILE A 225 20.27 -2.87 3.34
N VAL A 226 21.55 -2.52 3.28
CA VAL A 226 22.12 -1.66 2.23
C VAL A 226 23.16 -2.47 1.49
N GLU A 227 23.04 -2.52 0.17
CA GLU A 227 23.95 -3.25 -0.71
C GLU A 227 24.33 -2.34 -1.89
N ASP A 228 25.62 -2.21 -2.17
CA ASP A 228 26.11 -1.52 -3.35
C ASP A 228 26.51 -2.56 -4.41
N ILE A 229 25.95 -2.42 -5.62
CA ILE A 229 26.11 -3.35 -6.74
C ILE A 229 26.79 -2.61 -7.89
N GLU A 230 27.93 -3.08 -8.36
CA GLU A 230 28.59 -2.55 -9.56
C GLU A 230 27.76 -2.87 -10.82
N ILE A 231 27.65 -1.91 -11.73
CA ILE A 231 26.99 -2.09 -13.03
C ILE A 231 27.94 -1.82 -14.19
N THR A 232 27.86 -2.65 -15.22
CA THR A 232 28.65 -2.50 -16.45
C THR A 232 27.94 -1.64 -17.50
N ASN A 233 26.60 -1.65 -17.52
CA ASN A 233 25.76 -0.80 -18.37
C ASN A 233 24.36 -0.63 -17.77
N THR A 234 23.73 0.54 -17.96
CA THR A 234 22.29 0.75 -17.70
C THR A 234 21.52 0.73 -19.02
N PRO A 235 20.51 -0.15 -19.19
CA PRO A 235 19.69 -0.16 -20.40
C PRO A 235 18.82 1.10 -20.53
N VAL A 236 18.38 1.37 -21.75
CA VAL A 236 17.48 2.48 -22.11
C VAL A 236 16.08 1.93 -22.32
N ILE A 237 15.10 2.39 -21.53
CA ILE A 237 13.69 2.05 -21.69
C ILE A 237 13.06 2.93 -22.77
N VAL A 238 12.43 2.30 -23.76
CA VAL A 238 11.80 2.95 -24.92
C VAL A 238 10.37 2.46 -25.13
N GLU A 239 9.53 3.31 -25.71
CA GLU A 239 8.11 3.07 -25.95
C GLU A 239 7.87 1.94 -26.96
N ASN A 240 8.67 1.87 -28.03
CA ASN A 240 8.47 0.89 -29.11
C ASN A 240 9.78 0.62 -29.89
N ASN A 241 9.75 -0.38 -30.77
CA ASN A 241 10.91 -0.86 -31.54
C ASN A 241 11.52 0.18 -32.49
N ASN A 242 10.76 1.20 -32.89
CA ASN A 242 11.18 2.21 -33.87
C ASN A 242 12.03 3.33 -33.22
N VAL A 243 12.20 3.30 -31.89
CA VAL A 243 13.02 4.29 -31.18
C VAL A 243 14.50 3.98 -31.43
N HIS A 244 15.13 4.86 -32.21
CA HIS A 244 16.55 4.78 -32.53
C HIS A 244 17.40 5.28 -31.36
N LEU A 245 18.40 4.49 -30.98
CA LEU A 245 19.45 4.87 -30.03
C LEU A 245 20.70 5.26 -30.83
N ALA A 246 21.41 6.30 -30.37
CA ALA A 246 22.59 6.80 -31.08
C ALA A 246 23.86 5.93 -30.90
N ASN A 247 23.80 4.95 -30.00
CA ASN A 247 24.91 4.10 -29.58
C ASN A 247 24.41 2.66 -29.40
N ASP A 248 25.33 1.70 -29.25
CA ASP A 248 25.10 0.29 -28.86
C ASP A 248 24.59 0.11 -27.40
N ASN A 249 23.82 1.07 -26.89
CA ASN A 249 23.18 0.94 -25.59
C ASN A 249 22.09 -0.13 -25.67
N LEU A 250 22.09 -1.03 -24.69
CA LEU A 250 21.04 -2.01 -24.49
C LEU A 250 19.67 -1.34 -24.37
N ARG A 251 18.66 -1.96 -24.97
CA ARG A 251 17.32 -1.38 -25.14
C ARG A 251 16.26 -2.30 -24.54
N ILE A 252 15.46 -1.75 -23.64
CA ILE A 252 14.22 -2.39 -23.16
C ILE A 252 13.06 -1.66 -23.83
N VAL A 253 12.27 -2.36 -24.63
CA VAL A 253 11.05 -1.83 -25.26
C VAL A 253 9.86 -1.99 -24.30
N PHE A 254 8.73 -1.34 -24.57
CA PHE A 254 7.53 -1.36 -23.74
C PHE A 254 6.37 -2.20 -24.39
N ASP A 255 6.50 -3.56 -24.43
CA ASP A 255 5.63 -4.60 -25.06
C ASP A 255 5.44 -6.05 -24.37
N LYS A 256 6.05 -6.45 -23.20
CA LYS A 256 5.79 -7.68 -22.33
C LYS A 256 6.23 -7.62 -20.82
N GLN A 257 5.40 -7.74 -19.77
CA GLN A 257 5.82 -7.48 -18.36
C GLN A 257 7.04 -8.28 -17.78
N LEU A 258 7.84 -7.61 -16.93
CA LEU A 258 8.99 -8.14 -16.16
C LEU A 258 9.10 -7.43 -14.79
N ASP A 259 9.80 -8.02 -13.81
CA ASP A 259 10.23 -7.26 -12.62
C ASP A 259 11.30 -6.25 -13.06
N TRP A 260 10.96 -4.95 -13.06
CA TRP A 260 11.87 -3.88 -13.52
C TRP A 260 13.17 -3.84 -12.70
N MET A 261 13.15 -4.31 -11.45
CA MET A 261 14.37 -4.39 -10.66
C MET A 261 15.27 -5.49 -11.21
N GLN A 262 14.73 -6.66 -11.54
CA GLN A 262 15.51 -7.78 -12.09
C GLN A 262 16.09 -7.46 -13.47
N ALA A 263 15.31 -6.85 -14.36
CA ALA A 263 15.76 -6.42 -15.68
C ALA A 263 16.93 -5.41 -15.61
N LEU A 264 16.97 -4.58 -14.56
CA LEU A 264 18.06 -3.64 -14.30
C LEU A 264 19.23 -4.24 -13.48
N MET A 265 19.02 -5.37 -12.81
CA MET A 265 19.97 -5.98 -11.85
C MET A 265 20.73 -7.19 -12.38
N GLN A 266 20.28 -7.84 -13.46
CA GLN A 266 20.91 -9.07 -13.95
C GLN A 266 22.39 -8.85 -14.25
N LYS A 267 23.24 -9.32 -13.32
CA LYS A 267 24.69 -9.43 -13.54
C LYS A 267 24.89 -10.28 -14.79
N SER A 268 25.75 -9.79 -15.67
CA SER A 268 25.97 -10.32 -17.02
C SER A 268 24.68 -10.52 -17.82
N ILE A 269 24.37 -9.51 -18.64
CA ILE A 269 23.96 -9.80 -20.01
C ILE A 269 25.15 -10.52 -20.63
N ASP A 270 25.14 -11.85 -20.53
CA ASP A 270 26.10 -12.70 -21.21
C ASP A 270 25.92 -12.51 -22.73
N SER A 271 26.99 -12.74 -23.49
CA SER A 271 27.04 -12.61 -24.95
C SER A 271 26.05 -13.51 -25.71
N SER A 272 25.36 -14.41 -24.99
CA SER A 272 24.28 -15.28 -25.44
C SER A 272 22.87 -14.68 -25.30
N TYR A 273 22.70 -13.55 -24.59
CA TYR A 273 21.40 -12.89 -24.42
C TYR A 273 21.03 -12.09 -25.67
N ASN A 274 19.82 -12.32 -26.19
CA ASN A 274 19.39 -11.76 -27.47
C ASN A 274 18.98 -10.29 -27.30
N ALA A 275 19.96 -9.38 -27.44
CA ALA A 275 19.92 -7.99 -26.99
C ALA A 275 18.87 -7.08 -27.67
N ASP A 276 18.20 -7.55 -28.72
CA ASP A 276 17.42 -6.68 -29.60
C ASP A 276 16.05 -6.24 -29.05
N VAL A 277 15.35 -7.10 -28.30
CA VAL A 277 14.00 -6.79 -27.79
C VAL A 277 13.61 -7.57 -26.51
N GLU A 278 14.02 -7.05 -25.36
CA GLU A 278 13.10 -7.05 -24.22
C GLU A 278 11.98 -6.03 -24.46
N LYS A 279 10.83 -6.28 -23.86
CA LYS A 279 9.52 -5.66 -24.13
C LYS A 279 8.86 -5.52 -22.72
N ILE A 280 8.05 -4.49 -22.36
CA ILE A 280 7.10 -4.31 -21.20
C ILE A 280 5.61 -3.89 -21.55
N ASP A 281 4.60 -4.77 -21.46
CA ASP A 281 3.16 -4.51 -21.82
C ASP A 281 2.34 -4.13 -20.59
N LEU A 282 1.54 -3.08 -20.64
CA LEU A 282 0.72 -2.65 -19.50
C LEU A 282 -0.79 -2.60 -19.81
N SER A 283 -1.24 -3.23 -20.90
CA SER A 283 -2.68 -3.41 -21.18
C SER A 283 -3.41 -4.19 -20.09
N ASP A 284 -2.76 -5.23 -19.54
CA ASP A 284 -3.22 -5.99 -18.38
C ASP A 284 -2.61 -5.52 -17.04
N ALA A 285 -1.84 -4.42 -17.02
CA ALA A 285 -1.46 -3.78 -15.76
C ALA A 285 -2.69 -3.09 -15.17
N THR A 286 -3.48 -3.87 -14.43
CA THR A 286 -4.80 -3.45 -14.00
C THR A 286 -4.75 -2.11 -13.29
N PHE A 287 -5.57 -1.17 -13.72
CA PHE A 287 -6.02 0.00 -12.93
C PHE A 287 -6.88 -0.41 -11.70
N GLY A 288 -6.71 -1.65 -11.24
CA GLY A 288 -7.46 -2.30 -10.19
C GLY A 288 -6.66 -2.33 -8.90
N ALA A 289 -7.39 -2.61 -7.83
CA ALA A 289 -6.82 -2.85 -6.51
C ALA A 289 -5.84 -4.04 -6.51
N PRO A 290 -4.94 -4.11 -5.51
CA PRO A 290 -4.46 -5.39 -5.02
C PRO A 290 -5.64 -6.34 -4.85
N SER A 291 -5.43 -7.59 -5.26
CA SER A 291 -6.46 -8.63 -5.18
C SER A 291 -7.08 -8.63 -3.78
N SER A 292 -8.41 -8.79 -3.73
CA SER A 292 -9.13 -8.80 -2.45
C SER A 292 -8.57 -9.93 -1.59
N VAL A 293 -7.77 -9.57 -0.58
CA VAL A 293 -7.08 -10.56 0.25
C VAL A 293 -8.14 -11.35 0.99
N THR A 294 -8.33 -12.58 0.54
CA THR A 294 -9.21 -13.54 1.20
C THR A 294 -8.47 -13.99 2.45
N ILE A 295 -8.62 -13.22 3.54
CA ILE A 295 -8.12 -13.61 4.86
C ILE A 295 -8.61 -15.03 5.09
N PRO A 296 -7.72 -16.04 5.27
CA PRO A 296 -8.15 -17.39 5.53
C PRO A 296 -9.08 -17.39 6.74
N GLN A 297 -10.35 -17.68 6.50
CA GLN A 297 -11.23 -18.09 7.59
C GLN A 297 -10.73 -19.46 8.03
N ASN A 298 -9.83 -19.47 9.01
CA ASN A 298 -9.55 -20.66 9.80
C ASN A 298 -10.90 -21.15 10.33
N LYS A 299 -11.42 -22.21 9.71
CA LYS A 299 -12.51 -22.99 10.26
C LYS A 299 -11.96 -23.66 11.52
N HIS A 300 -12.19 -23.00 12.64
CA HIS A 300 -12.18 -23.62 13.97
C HIS A 300 -13.43 -24.49 14.12
#